data_AF-A0A665U1H8-F1
#
_entry.id   AF-A0A665U1H8-F1
#
_cell.length_a   1.000
_cell.length_b   1.000
_cell.length_c   1.000
_cell.angle_alpha   90.00
_cell.angle_beta   90.00
_cell.angle_gamma   90.00
#
_symmetry.space_group_name_H-M   'P 1'
#
loop_
_entity.id
_entity.type
_entity.pdbx_description
1 polymer ?
#
loop_
_entity_poly.entity_id
_entity_poly.type
_entity_poly.pdbx_seq_one_letter_code
_entity_poly.pdbx_strand_id
1 'polypeptide(L)'
;LGKVTCFSVFACVSVRRIFMTFTRKERRKKKKEERICCSLHLHRPWLCFWILHSLELLEEPVPSAVASDVCQFLARCQSPTGGFAGGPGQHAHLAPTYAAVNALCIIGTEEAYNVINREKLLDFLWSVKQPDGSFVMHVGGEVDVRSAYCAASVASLTNVLTPKLFEDTTNWILRCQNWEGGLSGVPGLEAHGGYTFCGTAALVILGKEHMLDLKALLRWVVSRQMRFEGGFQGRCNKLVDGCYSFWQAGLLPLLHRALYKEGESALSRQRWMFEQQALQEYILLCCQNPTGGLLDKPGKSRDFYHTCYCLSGLSIAQHFGNMDLHHEMILGKEENRLAPTHPVYNICPEKVAQALQHFHRLPVPEDTRQQGTVEPEKQQDLRQK
;
A
#
# COMPACT_ATOMS: atom_id res chain seq x y z
N LEU A 1 1.36 29.40 -14.51
CA LEU A 1 1.13 27.99 -14.14
C LEU A 1 0.96 27.15 -15.41
N GLY A 2 2.08 26.62 -15.92
CA GLY A 2 2.13 25.88 -17.18
C GLY A 2 1.99 24.38 -16.95
N LYS A 3 0.98 23.78 -17.59
CA LYS A 3 0.90 22.39 -18.08
C LYS A 3 1.47 21.28 -17.17
N VAL A 4 0.57 20.55 -16.50
CA VAL A 4 0.73 19.13 -16.11
C VAL A 4 0.79 18.20 -17.35
N THR A 5 0.73 18.74 -18.57
CA THR A 5 0.77 17.97 -19.84
C THR A 5 2.12 17.33 -20.17
N CYS A 6 3.11 17.35 -19.27
CA CYS A 6 4.35 16.58 -19.45
C CYS A 6 4.25 15.16 -18.86
N PHE A 7 3.17 14.81 -18.17
CA PHE A 7 3.00 13.48 -17.57
C PHE A 7 2.62 12.40 -18.60
N SER A 8 1.61 12.64 -19.45
CA SER A 8 1.07 11.66 -20.39
C SER A 8 2.10 11.15 -21.41
N VAL A 9 2.84 12.08 -22.03
CA VAL A 9 3.78 11.75 -23.11
C VAL A 9 5.04 11.04 -22.59
N PHE A 10 5.48 11.29 -21.34
CA PHE A 10 6.74 10.77 -20.81
C PHE A 10 6.60 9.56 -19.88
N ALA A 11 5.49 9.43 -19.16
CA ALA A 11 5.19 8.23 -18.38
C ALA A 11 5.09 7.02 -19.33
N CYS A 12 4.38 7.16 -20.46
CA CYS A 12 4.19 6.10 -21.45
C CYS A 12 5.52 5.67 -22.14
N VAL A 13 6.43 6.62 -22.45
CA VAL A 13 7.77 6.32 -23.01
C VAL A 13 8.68 5.65 -21.98
N SER A 14 8.56 6.01 -20.69
CA SER A 14 9.37 5.42 -19.61
C SER A 14 8.88 4.03 -19.23
N VAL A 15 7.56 3.79 -19.17
CA VAL A 15 7.00 2.45 -18.95
C VAL A 15 7.47 1.50 -20.04
N ARG A 16 7.31 1.86 -21.33
CA ARG A 16 7.80 1.03 -22.45
C ARG A 16 9.31 0.81 -22.43
N ARG A 17 10.13 1.83 -22.18
CA ARG A 17 11.60 1.69 -22.17
C ARG A 17 12.10 0.87 -20.99
N ILE A 18 11.49 1.03 -19.81
CA ILE A 18 11.87 0.29 -18.60
C ILE A 18 11.40 -1.16 -18.73
N PHE A 19 10.17 -1.40 -19.18
CA PHE A 19 9.68 -2.76 -19.45
C PHE A 19 10.51 -3.50 -20.51
N MET A 20 10.83 -2.85 -21.64
CA MET A 20 11.67 -3.46 -22.67
C MET A 20 13.08 -3.80 -22.17
N THR A 21 13.62 -3.05 -21.20
CA THR A 21 14.91 -3.36 -20.57
C THR A 21 14.78 -4.53 -19.58
N PHE A 22 13.58 -4.78 -19.04
CA PHE A 22 13.31 -5.80 -18.02
C PHE A 22 12.81 -7.15 -18.55
N THR A 23 12.19 -7.20 -19.73
CA THR A 23 11.59 -8.41 -20.34
C THR A 23 12.40 -8.98 -21.50
N ARG A 24 13.24 -8.19 -22.19
CA ARG A 24 14.09 -8.69 -23.29
C ARG A 24 15.53 -8.89 -22.87
N LYS A 25 16.07 -10.03 -23.30
CA LYS A 25 17.47 -10.46 -23.22
C LYS A 25 18.39 -9.63 -24.16
N GLU A 26 18.20 -8.32 -24.26
CA GLU A 26 18.97 -7.46 -25.19
C GLU A 26 20.19 -6.84 -24.51
N ARG A 27 21.27 -7.62 -24.51
CA ARG A 27 22.61 -7.33 -23.98
C ARG A 27 23.40 -6.23 -24.70
N ARG A 28 22.79 -5.32 -25.46
CA ARG A 28 23.56 -4.35 -26.27
C ARG A 28 23.02 -2.93 -26.17
N LYS A 29 23.82 -2.11 -25.46
CA LYS A 29 23.77 -0.64 -25.26
C LYS A 29 22.78 -0.15 -24.19
N LYS A 30 23.19 -0.06 -22.91
CA LYS A 30 22.73 0.98 -21.95
C LYS A 30 23.47 0.98 -20.59
N LYS A 31 24.79 1.20 -20.60
CA LYS A 31 25.64 1.26 -19.38
C LYS A 31 25.26 2.31 -18.31
N LYS A 32 24.38 3.28 -18.60
CA LYS A 32 24.04 4.38 -17.67
C LYS A 32 22.67 4.22 -16.99
N GLU A 33 21.68 3.63 -17.67
CA GLU A 33 20.37 3.29 -17.08
C GLU A 33 20.45 2.02 -16.22
N GLU A 34 21.32 1.06 -16.57
CA GLU A 34 21.55 -0.18 -15.80
C GLU A 34 22.07 0.08 -14.37
N ARG A 35 22.87 1.14 -14.14
CA ARG A 35 23.51 1.39 -12.84
C ARG A 35 22.56 1.89 -11.75
N ILE A 36 21.53 2.66 -12.10
CA ILE A 36 20.50 3.15 -11.14
C ILE A 36 19.52 2.02 -10.80
N CYS A 37 19.29 1.10 -11.74
CA CYS A 37 18.42 -0.07 -11.54
C CYS A 37 19.03 -1.13 -10.61
N CYS A 38 20.36 -1.14 -10.40
CA CYS A 38 21.03 -2.18 -9.64
C CYS A 38 20.60 -2.30 -8.18
N SER A 39 20.30 -1.19 -7.49
CA SER A 39 19.83 -1.21 -6.09
C SER A 39 18.37 -1.64 -5.95
N LEU A 40 17.59 -1.60 -7.03
CA LEU A 40 16.16 -1.95 -7.05
C LEU A 40 15.90 -3.31 -7.72
N HIS A 41 16.93 -4.10 -8.03
CA HIS A 41 16.75 -5.45 -8.56
C HIS A 41 15.97 -6.39 -7.63
N LEU A 42 15.94 -6.10 -6.32
CA LEU A 42 15.15 -6.80 -5.30
C LEU A 42 13.75 -6.19 -5.08
N HIS A 43 13.34 -5.20 -5.87
CA HIS A 43 12.11 -4.43 -5.68
C HIS A 43 11.33 -4.27 -7.00
N ARG A 44 11.44 -5.22 -7.93
CA ARG A 44 10.82 -5.08 -9.26
C ARG A 44 9.28 -5.08 -9.22
N PRO A 45 8.59 -5.87 -8.37
CA PRO A 45 7.14 -5.71 -8.19
C PRO A 45 6.73 -4.32 -7.69
N TRP A 46 7.56 -3.66 -6.88
CA TRP A 46 7.33 -2.27 -6.48
C TRP A 46 7.39 -1.31 -7.66
N LEU A 47 8.35 -1.49 -8.58
CA LEU A 47 8.38 -0.71 -9.81
C LEU A 47 7.10 -0.91 -10.64
N CYS A 48 6.60 -2.15 -10.76
CA CYS A 48 5.33 -2.42 -11.43
C CYS A 48 4.18 -1.66 -10.75
N PHE A 49 4.02 -1.79 -9.43
CA PHE A 49 2.98 -1.09 -8.68
C PHE A 49 3.07 0.43 -8.82
N TRP A 50 4.23 1.03 -8.52
CA TRP A 50 4.40 2.48 -8.54
C TRP A 50 4.12 3.07 -9.91
N ILE A 51 4.58 2.40 -10.97
CA ILE A 51 4.38 2.86 -12.35
C ILE A 51 2.92 2.70 -12.77
N LEU A 52 2.32 1.52 -12.56
CA LEU A 52 0.94 1.26 -12.95
C LEU A 52 -0.04 2.14 -12.18
N HIS A 53 0.15 2.31 -10.88
CA HIS A 53 -0.70 3.17 -10.06
C HIS A 53 -0.54 4.65 -10.43
N SER A 54 0.68 5.11 -10.76
CA SER A 54 0.86 6.48 -11.25
C SER A 54 0.10 6.71 -12.57
N LEU A 55 0.16 5.75 -13.51
CA LEU A 55 -0.61 5.82 -14.76
C LEU A 55 -2.12 5.79 -14.50
N GLU A 56 -2.56 4.92 -13.58
CA GLU A 56 -3.96 4.82 -13.17
C GLU A 56 -4.49 6.15 -12.64
N LEU A 57 -3.76 6.82 -11.74
CA LEU A 57 -4.15 8.12 -11.20
C LEU A 57 -4.17 9.24 -12.25
N LEU A 58 -3.32 9.13 -13.26
CA LEU A 58 -3.27 10.05 -14.40
C LEU A 58 -4.30 9.70 -15.49
N GLU A 59 -5.12 8.66 -15.26
CA GLU A 59 -6.09 8.13 -16.23
C GLU A 59 -5.46 7.74 -17.58
N GLU A 60 -4.18 7.33 -17.55
CA GLU A 60 -3.44 6.90 -18.73
C GLU A 60 -3.66 5.40 -18.99
N PRO A 61 -4.17 5.02 -20.17
CA PRO A 61 -4.50 3.62 -20.44
C PRO A 61 -3.24 2.76 -20.58
N VAL A 62 -3.26 1.58 -19.97
CA VAL A 62 -2.20 0.57 -20.12
C VAL A 62 -2.55 -0.34 -21.30
N PRO A 63 -1.71 -0.44 -22.34
CA PRO A 63 -1.97 -1.34 -23.46
C PRO A 63 -2.09 -2.81 -23.02
N SER A 64 -3.04 -3.56 -23.56
CA SER A 64 -3.31 -4.96 -23.18
C SER A 64 -2.08 -5.86 -23.28
N ALA A 65 -1.23 -5.67 -24.30
CA ALA A 65 0.03 -6.40 -24.44
C ALA A 65 1.00 -6.13 -23.28
N VAL A 66 1.07 -4.88 -22.80
CA VAL A 66 1.92 -4.51 -21.65
C VAL A 66 1.32 -5.08 -20.36
N ALA A 67 0.00 -5.06 -20.21
CA ALA A 67 -0.67 -5.67 -19.08
C ALA A 67 -0.38 -7.18 -18.97
N SER A 68 -0.48 -7.93 -20.08
CA SER A 68 -0.13 -9.36 -20.11
C SER A 68 1.37 -9.58 -19.83
N ASP A 69 2.27 -8.75 -20.37
CA ASP A 69 3.70 -8.81 -20.04
C ASP A 69 3.97 -8.62 -18.54
N VAL A 70 3.23 -7.73 -17.88
CA VAL A 70 3.29 -7.54 -16.42
C VAL A 70 2.81 -8.79 -15.69
N CYS A 71 1.66 -9.36 -16.09
CA CYS A 71 1.11 -10.58 -15.50
C CYS A 71 2.13 -11.72 -15.57
N GLN A 72 2.70 -11.97 -16.75
CA GLN A 72 3.73 -12.99 -16.96
C GLN A 72 5.00 -12.72 -16.15
N PHE A 73 5.40 -11.45 -16.01
CA PHE A 73 6.54 -11.09 -15.19
C PHE A 73 6.29 -11.37 -13.71
N LEU A 74 5.14 -10.94 -13.17
CA LEU A 74 4.79 -11.16 -11.77
C LEU A 74 4.56 -12.66 -11.48
N ALA A 75 4.02 -13.43 -12.43
CA ALA A 75 3.95 -14.89 -12.32
C ALA A 75 5.33 -15.53 -12.11
N ARG A 76 6.37 -15.05 -12.81
CA ARG A 76 7.76 -15.50 -12.60
C ARG A 76 8.37 -15.03 -11.28
N CYS A 77 7.82 -13.99 -10.66
CA CYS A 77 8.23 -13.52 -9.34
C CYS A 77 7.48 -14.24 -8.21
N GLN A 78 6.42 -14.99 -8.50
CA GLN A 78 5.70 -15.77 -7.49
C GLN A 78 6.55 -16.96 -7.04
N SER A 79 6.68 -17.13 -5.72
CA SER A 79 7.43 -18.25 -5.16
C SER A 79 6.61 -19.55 -5.22
N PRO A 80 7.25 -20.71 -5.45
CA PRO A 80 6.58 -22.01 -5.32
C PRO A 80 5.99 -22.27 -3.93
N THR A 81 6.53 -21.62 -2.89
CA THR A 81 6.04 -21.69 -1.51
C THR A 81 5.02 -20.61 -1.17
N GLY A 82 4.56 -19.84 -2.17
CA GLY A 82 3.61 -18.75 -2.00
C GLY A 82 4.23 -17.39 -1.74
N GLY A 83 3.43 -16.34 -1.94
CA GLY A 83 3.89 -14.96 -1.96
C GLY A 83 4.69 -14.63 -3.22
N PHE A 84 5.07 -13.35 -3.35
CA PHE A 84 5.92 -12.87 -4.44
C PHE A 84 7.26 -12.39 -3.91
N ALA A 85 8.27 -12.52 -4.75
CA ALA A 85 9.65 -12.14 -4.48
C ALA A 85 10.02 -10.83 -5.19
N GLY A 86 11.15 -10.24 -4.79
CA GLY A 86 11.70 -9.01 -5.38
C GLY A 86 12.04 -9.08 -6.87
N GLY A 87 12.16 -10.30 -7.39
CA GLY A 87 12.38 -10.64 -8.79
C GLY A 87 12.37 -12.16 -8.99
N PRO A 88 12.43 -12.66 -10.24
CA PRO A 88 12.36 -14.09 -10.51
C PRO A 88 13.48 -14.88 -9.83
N GLY A 89 13.12 -15.99 -9.17
CA GLY A 89 14.04 -16.88 -8.48
C GLY A 89 14.53 -16.39 -7.10
N GLN A 90 13.99 -15.27 -6.59
CA GLN A 90 14.29 -14.77 -5.24
C GLN A 90 13.31 -15.34 -4.20
N HIS A 91 13.59 -15.12 -2.91
CA HIS A 91 12.70 -15.52 -1.82
C HIS A 91 11.45 -14.64 -1.73
N ALA A 92 10.32 -15.26 -1.38
CA ALA A 92 9.07 -14.56 -1.12
C ALA A 92 9.22 -13.57 0.04
N HIS A 93 8.59 -12.41 -0.09
CA HIS A 93 8.66 -11.34 0.90
C HIS A 93 7.37 -10.52 0.86
N LEU A 94 6.87 -10.09 2.01
CA LEU A 94 5.58 -9.40 2.15
C LEU A 94 5.52 -8.09 1.37
N ALA A 95 6.57 -7.27 1.38
CA ALA A 95 6.64 -6.03 0.59
C ALA A 95 6.41 -6.23 -0.94
N PRO A 96 7.19 -7.06 -1.67
CA PRO A 96 6.89 -7.34 -3.07
C PRO A 96 5.59 -8.14 -3.27
N THR A 97 5.11 -8.89 -2.28
CA THR A 97 3.79 -9.54 -2.32
C THR A 97 2.66 -8.51 -2.36
N TYR A 98 2.71 -7.51 -1.48
CA TYR A 98 1.79 -6.36 -1.51
C TYR A 98 1.81 -5.65 -2.86
N ALA A 99 3.00 -5.31 -3.35
CA ALA A 99 3.14 -4.60 -4.62
C ALA A 99 2.65 -5.42 -5.82
N ALA A 100 2.94 -6.72 -5.86
CA ALA A 100 2.48 -7.60 -6.92
C ALA A 100 0.96 -7.75 -6.95
N VAL A 101 0.33 -7.97 -5.79
CA VAL A 101 -1.13 -8.10 -5.69
C VAL A 101 -1.81 -6.81 -6.11
N ASN A 102 -1.36 -5.64 -5.62
CA ASN A 102 -1.92 -4.37 -6.04
C ASN A 102 -1.73 -4.11 -7.54
N ALA A 103 -0.56 -4.42 -8.12
CA ALA A 103 -0.32 -4.28 -9.56
C ALA A 103 -1.28 -5.16 -10.39
N LEU A 104 -1.54 -6.39 -9.95
CA LEU A 104 -2.49 -7.30 -10.61
C LEU A 104 -3.93 -6.79 -10.46
N CYS A 105 -4.30 -6.23 -9.31
CA CYS A 105 -5.60 -5.60 -9.10
C CYS A 105 -5.81 -4.35 -9.96
N ILE A 106 -4.78 -3.51 -10.16
CA ILE A 106 -4.84 -2.36 -11.07
C ILE A 106 -5.12 -2.82 -12.51
N ILE A 107 -4.44 -3.87 -12.97
CA ILE A 107 -4.69 -4.48 -14.29
C ILE A 107 -6.14 -4.99 -14.36
N GLY A 108 -6.58 -5.73 -13.34
CA GLY A 108 -8.00 -6.05 -13.13
C GLY A 108 -8.62 -6.99 -14.17
N THR A 109 -7.81 -7.73 -14.92
CA THR A 109 -8.26 -8.77 -15.85
C THR A 109 -8.30 -10.14 -15.17
N GLU A 110 -9.07 -11.09 -15.72
CA GLU A 110 -9.05 -12.47 -15.23
C GLU A 110 -7.65 -13.09 -15.32
N GLU A 111 -6.88 -12.79 -16.37
CA GLU A 111 -5.47 -13.19 -16.48
C GLU A 111 -4.67 -12.73 -15.26
N ALA A 112 -4.82 -11.46 -14.86
CA ALA A 112 -4.09 -10.90 -13.72
C ALA A 112 -4.50 -11.56 -12.39
N TYR A 113 -5.80 -11.75 -12.16
CA TYR A 113 -6.28 -12.41 -10.95
C TYR A 113 -5.81 -13.86 -10.85
N ASN A 114 -5.80 -14.59 -11.98
CA ASN A 114 -5.36 -15.98 -12.06
C ASN A 114 -3.85 -16.17 -11.85
N VAL A 115 -3.04 -15.09 -11.86
CA VAL A 115 -1.63 -15.17 -11.45
C VAL A 115 -1.49 -15.50 -9.96
N ILE A 116 -2.46 -15.13 -9.11
CA ILE A 116 -2.33 -15.26 -7.66
C ILE A 116 -2.68 -16.68 -7.22
N ASN A 117 -1.69 -17.47 -6.83
CA ASN A 117 -1.92 -18.75 -6.16
C ASN A 117 -2.36 -18.50 -4.70
N ARG A 118 -3.68 -18.51 -4.47
CA ARG A 118 -4.30 -18.18 -3.18
C ARG A 118 -4.00 -19.17 -2.07
N GLU A 119 -3.99 -20.47 -2.38
CA GLU A 119 -3.64 -21.53 -1.42
C GLU A 119 -2.21 -21.34 -0.92
N LYS A 120 -1.27 -21.17 -1.84
CA LYS A 120 0.13 -20.94 -1.48
C LYS A 120 0.35 -19.58 -0.84
N LEU A 121 -0.39 -18.55 -1.25
CA LEU A 121 -0.35 -17.26 -0.55
C LEU A 121 -0.74 -17.43 0.92
N LEU A 122 -1.81 -18.17 1.22
CA LEU A 122 -2.19 -18.47 2.61
C LEU A 122 -1.10 -19.26 3.35
N ASP A 123 -0.49 -20.27 2.71
CA ASP A 123 0.66 -21.00 3.26
C ASP A 123 1.82 -20.06 3.62
N PHE A 124 2.16 -19.13 2.73
CA PHE A 124 3.21 -18.15 2.96
C PHE A 124 2.89 -17.23 4.13
N LEU A 125 1.68 -16.65 4.19
CA LEU A 125 1.27 -15.75 5.27
C LEU A 125 1.41 -16.42 6.65
N TRP A 126 1.02 -17.69 6.74
CA TRP A 126 1.22 -18.49 7.95
C TRP A 126 2.68 -18.78 8.26
N SER A 127 3.52 -19.04 7.25
CA SER A 127 4.95 -19.26 7.45
C SER A 127 5.68 -18.05 8.04
N VAL A 128 5.09 -16.86 7.90
CA VAL A 128 5.65 -15.61 8.44
C VAL A 128 4.88 -15.08 9.66
N LYS A 129 3.76 -15.70 10.06
CA LYS A 129 3.02 -15.36 11.28
C LYS A 129 3.83 -15.74 12.53
N GLN A 130 3.93 -14.81 13.48
CA GLN A 130 4.60 -15.03 14.77
C GLN A 130 3.60 -15.26 15.92
N PRO A 131 4.02 -15.94 17.01
CA PRO A 131 3.17 -16.20 18.17
C PRO A 131 2.65 -14.94 18.86
N ASP A 132 3.39 -13.83 18.83
CA ASP A 132 3.02 -12.58 19.51
C ASP A 132 2.02 -11.71 18.73
N GLY A 133 1.52 -12.21 17.60
CA GLY A 133 0.60 -11.50 16.71
C GLY A 133 1.28 -10.83 15.50
N SER A 134 2.60 -10.62 15.55
CA SER A 134 3.34 -9.98 14.46
C SER A 134 3.54 -10.91 13.26
N PHE A 135 4.09 -10.35 12.18
CA PHE A 135 4.58 -11.11 11.05
C PHE A 135 6.03 -10.72 10.76
N VAL A 136 6.87 -11.67 10.34
CA VAL A 136 8.18 -11.36 9.74
C VAL A 136 7.99 -10.97 8.28
N MET A 137 8.83 -10.09 7.74
CA MET A 137 8.71 -9.63 6.34
C MET A 137 8.96 -10.74 5.33
N HIS A 138 9.79 -11.72 5.68
CA HIS A 138 10.03 -12.96 4.95
C HIS A 138 10.55 -14.02 5.94
N VAL A 139 10.65 -15.29 5.53
CA VAL A 139 11.23 -16.34 6.38
C VAL A 139 12.64 -15.95 6.81
N GLY A 140 12.88 -15.84 8.12
CA GLY A 140 14.15 -15.39 8.72
C GLY A 140 14.42 -13.88 8.61
N GLY A 141 13.43 -13.08 8.21
CA GLY A 141 13.53 -11.63 8.05
C GLY A 141 13.20 -10.84 9.31
N GLU A 142 13.13 -9.52 9.15
CA GLU A 142 12.79 -8.58 10.22
C GLU A 142 11.29 -8.56 10.55
N VAL A 143 10.95 -8.02 11.72
CA VAL A 143 9.57 -7.77 12.16
C VAL A 143 9.36 -6.28 12.32
N ASP A 144 8.32 -5.75 11.68
CA ASP A 144 7.73 -4.44 11.99
C ASP A 144 6.33 -4.35 11.36
N VAL A 145 5.59 -3.28 11.65
CA VAL A 145 4.18 -3.12 11.27
C VAL A 145 3.93 -3.10 9.75
N ARG A 146 4.96 -2.94 8.91
CA ARG A 146 4.81 -3.12 7.46
C ARG A 146 4.31 -4.53 7.13
N SER A 147 4.77 -5.54 7.87
CA SER A 147 4.40 -6.93 7.63
C SER A 147 2.91 -7.15 7.89
N ALA A 148 2.37 -6.62 8.98
CA ALA A 148 0.97 -6.71 9.34
C ALA A 148 0.07 -6.07 8.27
N TYR A 149 0.43 -4.88 7.78
CA TYR A 149 -0.29 -4.23 6.70
C TYR A 149 -0.20 -4.99 5.37
N CYS A 150 1.00 -5.39 4.96
CA CYS A 150 1.18 -6.14 3.72
C CYS A 150 0.38 -7.45 3.75
N ALA A 151 0.42 -8.19 4.86
CA ALA A 151 -0.34 -9.41 5.06
C ALA A 151 -1.86 -9.14 5.03
N ALA A 152 -2.35 -8.19 5.81
CA ALA A 152 -3.77 -7.86 5.87
C ALA A 152 -4.31 -7.39 4.50
N SER A 153 -3.56 -6.55 3.80
CA SER A 153 -3.91 -6.01 2.48
C SER A 153 -4.09 -7.11 1.44
N VAL A 154 -3.11 -8.00 1.29
CA VAL A 154 -3.21 -9.07 0.29
C VAL A 154 -4.23 -10.13 0.70
N ALA A 155 -4.34 -10.41 2.01
CA ALA A 155 -5.29 -11.40 2.50
C ALA A 155 -6.74 -10.96 2.29
N SER A 156 -7.06 -9.68 2.55
CA SER A 156 -8.41 -9.15 2.36
C SER A 156 -8.79 -9.04 0.88
N LEU A 157 -7.90 -8.52 0.03
CA LEU A 157 -8.16 -8.38 -1.41
C LEU A 157 -8.39 -9.74 -2.07
N THR A 158 -7.61 -10.75 -1.70
CA THR A 158 -7.64 -12.08 -2.34
C THR A 158 -8.56 -13.08 -1.64
N ASN A 159 -9.35 -12.62 -0.66
CA ASN A 159 -10.27 -13.45 0.11
C ASN A 159 -9.60 -14.69 0.73
N VAL A 160 -8.43 -14.51 1.37
CA VAL A 160 -7.74 -15.55 2.15
C VAL A 160 -7.57 -15.16 3.62
N LEU A 161 -8.14 -14.03 4.03
CA LEU A 161 -8.14 -13.56 5.41
C LEU A 161 -8.99 -14.50 6.27
N THR A 162 -8.40 -15.05 7.35
CA THR A 162 -9.12 -15.82 8.37
C THR A 162 -8.92 -15.19 9.75
N PRO A 163 -9.90 -15.32 10.68
CA PRO A 163 -9.74 -14.80 12.04
C PRO A 163 -8.50 -15.34 12.75
N LYS A 164 -8.16 -16.62 12.53
CA LYS A 164 -7.02 -17.27 13.17
C LYS A 164 -5.68 -16.78 12.65
N LEU A 165 -5.57 -16.48 11.35
CA LEU A 165 -4.33 -15.95 10.75
C LEU A 165 -3.90 -14.63 11.39
N PHE A 166 -4.85 -13.78 11.77
CA PHE A 166 -4.61 -12.47 12.39
C PHE A 166 -4.89 -12.45 13.89
N GLU A 167 -4.91 -13.62 14.53
CA GLU A 167 -4.98 -13.73 15.98
C GLU A 167 -3.79 -13.01 16.62
N ASP A 168 -4.09 -12.22 17.65
CA ASP A 168 -3.18 -11.32 18.37
C ASP A 168 -2.54 -10.18 17.56
N THR A 169 -2.72 -10.13 16.23
CA THR A 169 -2.16 -9.06 15.40
C THR A 169 -2.68 -7.69 15.80
N THR A 170 -3.97 -7.58 16.15
CA THR A 170 -4.56 -6.34 16.67
C THR A 170 -3.81 -5.85 17.90
N ASN A 171 -3.64 -6.71 18.92
CA ASN A 171 -2.96 -6.35 20.17
C ASN A 171 -1.50 -5.97 19.90
N TRP A 172 -0.84 -6.65 18.97
CA TRP A 172 0.52 -6.34 18.58
C TRP A 172 0.64 -4.94 17.95
N ILE A 173 -0.26 -4.58 17.02
CA ILE A 173 -0.28 -3.25 16.39
C ILE A 173 -0.57 -2.16 17.42
N LEU A 174 -1.50 -2.39 18.36
CA LEU A 174 -1.85 -1.42 19.40
C LEU A 174 -0.64 -1.04 20.28
N ARG A 175 0.24 -2.01 20.59
CA ARG A 175 1.50 -1.74 21.32
C ARG A 175 2.49 -0.88 20.53
N CYS A 176 2.30 -0.71 19.22
CA CYS A 176 3.12 0.17 18.39
C CYS A 176 2.70 1.64 18.47
N GLN A 177 1.48 1.95 18.93
CA GLN A 177 1.07 3.33 19.23
C GLN A 177 1.82 3.81 20.47
N ASN A 178 2.49 4.96 20.36
CA ASN A 178 3.34 5.48 21.43
C ASN A 178 2.79 6.79 22.03
N TRP A 179 3.54 7.37 22.96
CA TRP A 179 3.20 8.62 23.67
C TRP A 179 3.00 9.84 22.76
N GLU A 180 3.51 9.81 21.54
CA GLU A 180 3.32 10.89 20.58
C GLU A 180 1.91 10.84 19.95
N GLY A 181 1.25 9.68 19.98
CA GLY A 181 -0.06 9.40 19.39
C GLY A 181 -0.01 8.65 18.06
N GLY A 182 1.11 8.73 17.33
CA GLY A 182 1.33 7.93 16.11
C GLY A 182 1.82 6.51 16.41
N LEU A 183 2.01 5.69 15.36
CA LEU A 183 2.55 4.33 15.51
C LEU A 183 3.99 4.24 15.01
N SER A 184 4.73 3.37 15.66
CA SER A 184 6.12 3.04 15.38
C SER A 184 6.26 1.71 14.65
N GLY A 185 7.47 1.37 14.19
CA GLY A 185 7.70 0.12 13.46
C GLY A 185 7.51 -1.12 14.34
N VAL A 186 7.99 -1.06 15.58
CA VAL A 186 7.81 -2.09 16.60
C VAL A 186 7.53 -1.38 17.94
N PRO A 187 6.92 -2.07 18.93
CA PRO A 187 6.58 -1.46 20.21
C PRO A 187 7.74 -0.70 20.87
N GLY A 188 7.47 0.52 21.33
CA GLY A 188 8.42 1.35 22.07
C GLY A 188 9.32 2.28 21.25
N LEU A 189 9.23 2.27 19.91
CA LEU A 189 10.01 3.18 19.06
C LEU A 189 9.27 4.50 18.74
N GLU A 190 9.94 5.39 18.00
CA GLU A 190 9.41 6.68 17.54
C GLU A 190 8.26 6.51 16.53
N ALA A 191 7.24 7.36 16.63
CA ALA A 191 6.12 7.35 15.70
C ALA A 191 6.55 7.84 14.32
N HIS A 192 6.09 7.18 13.25
CA HIS A 192 6.53 7.44 11.88
C HIS A 192 5.42 7.29 10.86
N GLY A 193 5.25 8.25 9.94
CA GLY A 193 4.12 8.30 9.01
C GLY A 193 3.86 7.00 8.26
N GLY A 194 4.91 6.39 7.69
CA GLY A 194 4.79 5.09 7.01
C GLY A 194 4.32 3.95 7.92
N TYR A 195 4.82 3.87 9.17
CA TYR A 195 4.42 2.83 10.13
C TYR A 195 3.03 3.10 10.71
N THR A 196 2.72 4.38 11.00
CA THR A 196 1.38 4.84 11.36
C THR A 196 0.37 4.45 10.31
N PHE A 197 0.63 4.73 9.03
CA PHE A 197 -0.24 4.29 7.94
C PHE A 197 -0.44 2.78 7.93
N CYS A 198 0.65 2.01 7.95
CA CYS A 198 0.58 0.55 7.91
C CYS A 198 -0.29 0.01 9.07
N GLY A 199 -0.02 0.41 10.31
CA GLY A 199 -0.76 -0.08 11.46
C GLY A 199 -2.23 0.36 11.46
N THR A 200 -2.51 1.62 11.17
CA THR A 200 -3.90 2.11 11.08
C THR A 200 -4.67 1.42 9.95
N ALA A 201 -4.10 1.34 8.74
CA ALA A 201 -4.76 0.70 7.61
C ALA A 201 -4.99 -0.81 7.83
N ALA A 202 -4.03 -1.51 8.47
CA ALA A 202 -4.21 -2.91 8.88
C ALA A 202 -5.39 -3.05 9.85
N LEU A 203 -5.50 -2.18 10.85
CA LEU A 203 -6.62 -2.20 11.79
C LEU A 203 -7.96 -1.87 11.13
N VAL A 204 -7.99 -0.98 10.12
CA VAL A 204 -9.21 -0.74 9.32
C VAL A 204 -9.63 -2.00 8.56
N ILE A 205 -8.68 -2.75 7.98
CA ILE A 205 -8.97 -4.03 7.30
C ILE A 205 -9.53 -5.04 8.30
N LEU A 206 -8.97 -5.10 9.51
CA LEU A 206 -9.39 -6.02 10.57
C LEU A 206 -10.67 -5.57 11.30
N GLY A 207 -11.19 -4.36 11.02
CA GLY A 207 -12.35 -3.78 11.70
C GLY A 207 -12.10 -3.46 13.18
N LYS A 208 -10.85 -3.14 13.54
CA LYS A 208 -10.37 -2.90 14.91
C LYS A 208 -9.76 -1.50 15.09
N GLU A 209 -10.04 -0.58 14.19
CA GLU A 209 -9.49 0.79 14.22
C GLU A 209 -9.89 1.59 15.48
N HIS A 210 -11.08 1.33 16.03
CA HIS A 210 -11.60 1.96 17.26
C HIS A 210 -10.77 1.65 18.51
N MET A 211 -9.90 0.64 18.47
CA MET A 211 -9.05 0.26 19.60
C MET A 211 -7.81 1.17 19.76
N LEU A 212 -7.47 1.96 18.73
CA LEU A 212 -6.42 2.98 18.84
C LEU A 212 -6.92 4.19 19.64
N ASP A 213 -6.01 4.92 20.27
CA ASP A 213 -6.33 6.29 20.71
C ASP A 213 -6.41 7.19 19.46
N LEU A 214 -7.62 7.28 18.88
CA LEU A 214 -7.89 8.03 17.67
C LEU A 214 -7.67 9.53 17.85
N LYS A 215 -7.85 10.06 19.06
CA LYS A 215 -7.67 11.49 19.36
C LYS A 215 -6.18 11.85 19.40
N ALA A 216 -5.37 11.04 20.07
CA ALA A 216 -3.92 11.20 20.07
C ALA A 216 -3.35 11.02 18.66
N LEU A 217 -3.84 10.02 17.91
CA LEU A 217 -3.44 9.77 16.53
C LEU A 217 -3.79 10.95 15.60
N LEU A 218 -5.02 11.48 15.69
CA LEU A 218 -5.44 12.65 14.93
C LEU A 218 -4.55 13.85 15.25
N ARG A 219 -4.34 14.16 16.53
CA ARG A 219 -3.46 15.25 16.97
C ARG A 219 -2.05 15.08 16.41
N TRP A 220 -1.53 13.86 16.46
CA TRP A 220 -0.19 13.56 15.96
C TRP A 220 -0.09 13.83 14.45
N VAL A 221 -0.98 13.26 13.63
CA VAL A 221 -0.86 13.35 12.17
C VAL A 221 -1.08 14.76 11.65
N VAL A 222 -2.04 15.52 12.18
CA VAL A 222 -2.24 16.92 11.74
C VAL A 222 -1.05 17.81 12.09
N SER A 223 -0.33 17.48 13.17
CA SER A 223 0.92 18.16 13.55
C SER A 223 2.12 17.80 12.67
N ARG A 224 1.96 16.87 11.71
CA ARG A 224 2.99 16.50 10.73
C ARG A 224 2.90 17.31 9.44
N GLN A 225 1.82 18.07 9.23
CA GLN A 225 1.78 19.02 8.12
C GLN A 225 2.64 20.24 8.44
N MET A 226 3.53 20.58 7.52
CA MET A 226 4.50 21.63 7.69
C MET A 226 3.84 22.99 7.45
N ARG A 227 3.83 23.84 8.47
CA ARG A 227 3.13 25.15 8.46
C ARG A 227 3.58 26.11 7.34
N PHE A 228 4.80 25.96 6.84
CA PHE A 228 5.36 26.83 5.81
C PHE A 228 5.39 26.12 4.45
N GLU A 229 5.94 24.91 4.41
CA GLU A 229 6.10 24.18 3.15
C GLU A 229 4.78 23.61 2.62
N GLY A 230 3.77 23.39 3.47
CA GLY A 230 2.46 22.81 3.09
C GLY A 230 2.45 21.29 2.95
N GLY A 231 3.60 20.67 2.65
CA GLY A 231 3.81 19.22 2.64
C GLY A 231 3.88 18.60 4.04
N PHE A 232 4.16 17.31 4.12
CA PHE A 232 4.26 16.58 5.38
C PHE A 232 5.69 16.14 5.73
N GLN A 233 6.01 16.09 7.02
CA GLN A 233 7.20 15.39 7.55
C GLN A 233 6.82 13.97 8.01
N GLY A 234 7.77 13.04 7.92
CA GLY A 234 7.54 11.66 8.37
C GLY A 234 7.48 11.49 9.89
N ARG A 235 8.19 12.35 10.63
CA ARG A 235 8.33 12.33 12.08
C ARG A 235 8.56 13.74 12.62
N CYS A 236 8.35 13.94 13.91
CA CYS A 236 8.56 15.22 14.57
C CYS A 236 9.98 15.75 14.35
N ASN A 237 10.14 17.06 14.12
CA ASN A 237 11.45 17.71 13.88
C ASN A 237 12.27 17.15 12.70
N LYS A 238 11.64 16.51 11.71
CA LYS A 238 12.28 16.09 10.45
C LYS A 238 11.84 16.98 9.29
N LEU A 239 12.55 16.90 8.17
CA LEU A 239 12.24 17.68 6.98
C LEU A 239 10.93 17.21 6.33
N VAL A 240 10.31 18.13 5.59
CA VAL A 240 9.23 17.82 4.64
C VAL A 240 9.72 16.81 3.59
N ASP A 241 8.85 15.93 3.11
CA ASP A 241 9.14 15.02 2.00
C ASP A 241 7.83 14.64 1.26
N GLY A 242 7.87 14.71 -0.07
CA GLY A 242 6.75 14.48 -0.97
C GLY A 242 6.08 13.12 -0.80
N CYS A 243 6.79 12.06 -0.42
CA CYS A 243 6.16 10.74 -0.25
C CYS A 243 5.19 10.70 0.95
N TYR A 244 5.42 11.54 1.96
CA TYR A 244 4.50 11.64 3.10
C TYR A 244 3.18 12.33 2.75
N SER A 245 3.06 12.89 1.55
CA SER A 245 1.77 13.34 1.01
C SER A 245 0.75 12.21 1.00
N PHE A 246 1.16 10.95 0.79
CA PHE A 246 0.27 9.81 0.95
C PHE A 246 0.35 9.22 2.37
N TRP A 247 1.55 8.90 2.87
CA TRP A 247 1.67 8.18 4.14
C TRP A 247 1.11 8.93 5.34
N GLN A 248 1.12 10.26 5.34
CA GLN A 248 0.49 11.05 6.39
C GLN A 248 -0.93 11.45 6.00
N ALA A 249 -1.13 12.10 4.85
CA ALA A 249 -2.47 12.61 4.50
C ALA A 249 -3.50 11.47 4.31
N GLY A 250 -3.06 10.27 3.92
CA GLY A 250 -3.91 9.10 3.79
C GLY A 250 -4.43 8.53 5.11
N LEU A 251 -3.88 8.92 6.25
CA LEU A 251 -4.47 8.61 7.55
C LEU A 251 -5.76 9.38 7.79
N LEU A 252 -5.93 10.56 7.19
CA LEU A 252 -7.03 11.46 7.51
C LEU A 252 -8.38 10.94 6.97
N PRO A 253 -8.48 10.34 5.77
CA PRO A 253 -9.66 9.59 5.37
C PRO A 253 -9.95 8.37 6.26
N LEU A 254 -8.92 7.65 6.72
CA LEU A 254 -9.09 6.49 7.62
C LEU A 254 -9.64 6.92 8.98
N LEU A 255 -9.07 7.98 9.56
CA LEU A 255 -9.53 8.59 10.81
C LEU A 255 -10.93 9.18 10.67
N HIS A 256 -11.23 9.84 9.56
CA HIS A 256 -12.56 10.38 9.31
C HIS A 256 -13.61 9.25 9.33
N ARG A 257 -13.34 8.13 8.64
CA ARG A 257 -14.22 6.96 8.67
C ARG A 257 -14.35 6.37 10.09
N ALA A 258 -13.25 6.25 10.82
CA ALA A 258 -13.25 5.70 12.17
C ALA A 258 -14.08 6.57 13.13
N LEU A 259 -13.82 7.88 13.16
CA LEU A 259 -14.54 8.84 14.00
C LEU A 259 -16.02 8.96 13.61
N TYR A 260 -16.34 8.85 12.32
CA TYR A 260 -17.73 8.84 11.85
C TYR A 260 -18.50 7.64 12.39
N LYS A 261 -17.88 6.45 12.42
CA LYS A 261 -18.49 5.24 13.02
C LYS A 261 -18.70 5.37 14.53
N GLU A 262 -17.81 6.08 15.23
CA GLU A 262 -17.95 6.39 16.67
C GLU A 262 -19.02 7.48 16.93
N GLY A 263 -19.66 8.02 15.90
CA GLY A 263 -20.72 9.01 16.03
C GLY A 263 -20.22 10.44 16.24
N GLU A 264 -18.98 10.76 15.86
CA GLU A 264 -18.45 12.12 15.97
C GLU A 264 -19.21 13.10 15.07
N SER A 265 -19.93 14.02 15.70
CA SER A 265 -20.82 14.98 15.04
C SER A 265 -20.09 16.22 14.49
N ALA A 266 -18.88 16.50 14.99
CA ALA A 266 -18.09 17.67 14.59
C ALA A 266 -17.29 17.45 13.28
N LEU A 267 -17.39 16.27 12.65
CA LEU A 267 -16.70 15.99 11.39
C LEU A 267 -17.22 16.87 10.25
N SER A 268 -16.27 17.47 9.51
CA SER A 268 -16.56 18.21 8.28
C SER A 268 -17.18 17.28 7.24
N ARG A 269 -18.21 17.76 6.54
CA ARG A 269 -18.85 17.03 5.43
C ARG A 269 -18.27 17.38 4.06
N GLN A 270 -17.18 18.15 4.00
CA GLN A 270 -16.64 18.68 2.74
C GLN A 270 -15.12 18.59 2.63
N ARG A 271 -14.41 18.36 3.74
CA ARG A 271 -12.95 18.48 3.80
C ARG A 271 -12.35 17.48 4.79
N TRP A 272 -11.17 16.99 4.46
CA TRP A 272 -10.34 16.23 5.38
C TRP A 272 -9.74 17.14 6.45
N MET A 273 -9.32 16.57 7.58
CA MET A 273 -8.79 17.33 8.72
C MET A 273 -7.32 17.73 8.52
N PHE A 274 -6.98 18.30 7.36
CA PHE A 274 -5.67 18.89 7.03
C PHE A 274 -5.83 19.98 5.98
N GLU A 275 -4.80 20.81 5.79
CA GLU A 275 -4.81 21.88 4.77
C GLU A 275 -4.62 21.29 3.37
N GLN A 276 -5.74 20.85 2.76
CA GLN A 276 -5.77 20.23 1.43
C GLN A 276 -5.12 21.11 0.37
N GLN A 277 -5.45 22.40 0.34
CA GLN A 277 -4.89 23.33 -0.64
C GLN A 277 -3.36 23.46 -0.50
N ALA A 278 -2.85 23.61 0.73
CA ALA A 278 -1.41 23.73 0.98
C ALA A 278 -0.64 22.47 0.56
N LEU A 279 -1.22 21.28 0.73
CA LEU A 279 -0.60 20.04 0.25
C LEU A 279 -0.53 20.02 -1.30
N GLN A 280 -1.60 20.44 -1.98
CA GLN A 280 -1.60 20.54 -3.44
C GLN A 280 -0.56 21.55 -3.93
N GLU A 281 -0.45 22.72 -3.28
CA GLU A 281 0.56 23.73 -3.58
C GLU A 281 1.98 23.15 -3.46
N TYR A 282 2.28 22.46 -2.36
CA TYR A 282 3.58 21.82 -2.16
C TYR A 282 3.91 20.82 -3.28
N ILE A 283 2.97 19.94 -3.62
CA ILE A 283 3.19 18.92 -4.64
C ILE A 283 3.40 19.56 -6.01
N LEU A 284 2.50 20.47 -6.41
CA LEU A 284 2.50 21.08 -7.74
C LEU A 284 3.67 22.07 -7.93
N LEU A 285 4.11 22.76 -6.89
CA LEU A 285 5.18 23.76 -7.01
C LEU A 285 6.56 23.20 -6.71
N CYS A 286 6.68 22.28 -5.75
CA CYS A 286 7.97 21.86 -5.19
C CYS A 286 8.38 20.43 -5.58
N CYS A 287 7.42 19.55 -5.89
CA CYS A 287 7.69 18.11 -6.05
C CYS A 287 7.71 17.64 -7.50
N GLN A 288 7.54 18.54 -8.49
CA GLN A 288 7.55 18.17 -9.90
C GLN A 288 8.94 18.34 -10.51
N ASN A 289 9.41 17.33 -11.25
CA ASN A 289 10.59 17.47 -12.09
C ASN A 289 10.19 18.00 -13.49
N PRO A 290 10.86 19.03 -14.03
CA PRO A 290 10.55 19.60 -15.35
C PRO A 290 10.61 18.59 -16.51
N THR A 291 11.34 17.48 -16.34
CA THR A 291 11.48 16.42 -17.36
C THR A 291 10.52 15.24 -17.16
N GLY A 292 9.55 15.36 -16.24
CA GLY A 292 8.57 14.34 -15.87
C GLY A 292 8.92 13.60 -14.57
N GLY A 293 7.91 13.05 -13.89
CA GLY A 293 8.06 12.38 -12.58
C GLY A 293 8.13 13.36 -11.40
N LEU A 294 7.91 12.83 -10.20
CA LEU A 294 7.96 13.58 -8.94
C LEU A 294 9.11 13.13 -8.06
N LEU A 295 9.36 13.91 -7.01
CA LEU A 295 10.55 13.83 -6.16
C LEU A 295 10.21 14.15 -4.70
N ASP A 296 11.16 13.89 -3.81
CA ASP A 296 11.09 14.20 -2.37
C ASP A 296 10.85 15.71 -2.11
N LYS A 297 11.82 16.55 -2.51
CA LYS A 297 11.83 18.00 -2.30
C LYS A 297 12.78 18.69 -3.31
N PRO A 298 12.67 20.01 -3.55
CA PRO A 298 13.57 20.72 -4.45
C PRO A 298 15.05 20.39 -4.22
N GLY A 299 15.79 20.14 -5.30
CA GLY A 299 17.18 19.72 -5.26
C GLY A 299 17.41 18.19 -5.15
N LYS A 300 16.36 17.39 -4.97
CA LYS A 300 16.43 15.92 -5.05
C LYS A 300 16.16 15.41 -6.46
N SER A 301 16.60 14.17 -6.73
CA SER A 301 16.32 13.50 -7.99
C SER A 301 14.90 12.93 -8.00
N ARG A 302 14.32 12.80 -9.20
CA ARG A 302 13.06 12.07 -9.41
C ARG A 302 13.23 10.57 -9.28
N ASP A 303 12.18 9.88 -8.86
CA ASP A 303 12.09 8.42 -8.87
C ASP A 303 10.62 7.95 -8.91
N PHE A 304 10.42 6.65 -9.15
CA PHE A 304 9.07 6.07 -9.27
C PHE A 304 8.31 6.03 -7.94
N TYR A 305 9.03 5.87 -6.83
CA TYR A 305 8.45 5.85 -5.50
C TYR A 305 7.79 7.20 -5.18
N HIS A 306 8.53 8.30 -5.30
CA HIS A 306 8.00 9.64 -5.08
C HIS A 306 6.95 10.01 -6.13
N THR A 307 7.13 9.59 -7.38
CA THR A 307 6.10 9.78 -8.42
C THR A 307 4.76 9.17 -7.98
N CYS A 308 4.77 7.91 -7.56
CA CYS A 308 3.57 7.24 -7.06
C CYS A 308 2.96 7.97 -5.86
N TYR A 309 3.73 8.15 -4.78
CA TYR A 309 3.16 8.63 -3.52
C TYR A 309 2.84 10.13 -3.50
N CYS A 310 3.51 10.96 -4.30
CA CYS A 310 3.10 12.35 -4.48
C CYS A 310 1.77 12.41 -5.25
N LEU A 311 1.57 11.61 -6.30
CA LEU A 311 0.30 11.55 -7.02
C LEU A 311 -0.83 10.98 -6.14
N SER A 312 -0.57 9.90 -5.39
CA SER A 312 -1.54 9.34 -4.45
C SER A 312 -1.94 10.38 -3.39
N GLY A 313 -0.99 11.13 -2.84
CA GLY A 313 -1.27 12.21 -1.89
C GLY A 313 -2.03 13.40 -2.52
N LEU A 314 -1.71 13.75 -3.77
CA LEU A 314 -2.43 14.78 -4.52
C LEU A 314 -3.89 14.37 -4.74
N SER A 315 -4.13 13.11 -5.13
CA SER A 315 -5.46 12.54 -5.26
C SER A 315 -6.25 12.61 -3.94
N ILE A 316 -5.65 12.23 -2.81
CA ILE A 316 -6.29 12.36 -1.48
C ILE A 316 -6.62 13.82 -1.13
N ALA A 317 -5.74 14.75 -1.50
CA ALA A 317 -5.97 16.17 -1.26
C ALA A 317 -7.05 16.78 -2.16
N GLN A 318 -7.33 16.17 -3.31
CA GLN A 318 -8.33 16.62 -4.26
C GLN A 318 -9.73 16.09 -3.94
N HIS A 319 -9.83 14.87 -3.42
CA HIS A 319 -11.08 14.12 -3.31
C HIS A 319 -11.50 13.92 -1.85
N PHE A 320 -12.63 14.49 -1.47
CA PHE A 320 -13.27 14.26 -0.18
C PHE A 320 -14.52 13.40 -0.33
N GLY A 321 -14.66 12.42 0.57
CA GLY A 321 -15.88 11.65 0.78
C GLY A 321 -15.97 10.36 -0.01
N ASN A 322 -17.18 9.99 -0.42
CA ASN A 322 -17.52 8.73 -1.09
C ASN A 322 -18.52 8.96 -2.23
N MET A 323 -19.06 7.89 -2.81
CA MET A 323 -20.07 7.95 -3.88
C MET A 323 -21.30 8.83 -3.56
N ASP A 324 -21.76 8.84 -2.31
CA ASP A 324 -22.99 9.53 -1.90
C ASP A 324 -22.75 11.00 -1.54
N LEU A 325 -21.56 11.30 -1.04
CA LEU A 325 -21.12 12.64 -0.66
C LEU A 325 -19.69 12.84 -1.17
N HIS A 326 -19.57 13.42 -2.36
CA HIS A 326 -18.30 13.67 -3.03
C HIS A 326 -18.06 15.17 -3.17
N HIS A 327 -16.93 15.64 -2.66
CA HIS A 327 -16.49 17.03 -2.80
C HIS A 327 -15.07 17.08 -3.34
N GLU A 328 -14.88 17.92 -4.35
CA GLU A 328 -13.59 18.04 -5.03
C GLU A 328 -13.01 19.44 -4.85
N MET A 329 -11.72 19.49 -4.61
CA MET A 329 -10.94 20.72 -4.54
C MET A 329 -9.75 20.57 -5.48
N ILE A 330 -9.89 21.05 -6.71
CA ILE A 330 -8.81 20.97 -7.71
C ILE A 330 -8.08 22.31 -7.75
N LEU A 331 -6.84 22.34 -7.27
CA LEU A 331 -6.03 23.55 -7.33
C LEU A 331 -5.42 23.74 -8.74
N GLY A 332 -5.57 24.94 -9.29
CA GLY A 332 -4.99 25.30 -10.58
C GLY A 332 -5.96 25.06 -11.73
N LYS A 333 -5.55 24.27 -12.72
CA LYS A 333 -6.40 23.95 -13.87
C LYS A 333 -7.13 22.64 -13.63
N GLU A 334 -8.28 22.45 -14.28
CA GLU A 334 -9.04 21.20 -14.22
C GLU A 334 -8.21 19.98 -14.66
N GLU A 335 -7.24 20.16 -15.57
CA GLU A 335 -6.35 19.06 -15.99
C GLU A 335 -5.39 18.57 -14.89
N ASN A 336 -5.34 19.24 -13.73
CA ASN A 336 -4.60 18.76 -12.57
C ASN A 336 -5.35 17.67 -11.80
N ARG A 337 -6.64 17.47 -12.09
CA ARG A 337 -7.49 16.44 -11.48
C ARG A 337 -6.90 15.06 -11.76
N LEU A 338 -6.77 14.27 -10.70
CA LEU A 338 -6.38 12.86 -10.76
C LEU A 338 -7.60 11.98 -10.51
N ALA A 339 -7.52 10.70 -10.87
CA ALA A 339 -8.48 9.70 -10.40
C ALA A 339 -8.40 9.55 -8.86
N PRO A 340 -9.49 9.20 -8.16
CA PRO A 340 -9.47 8.95 -6.72
C PRO A 340 -8.67 7.70 -6.37
N THR A 341 -7.99 7.68 -5.22
CA THR A 341 -7.31 6.49 -4.68
C THR A 341 -8.00 5.99 -3.41
N HIS A 342 -8.10 4.67 -3.25
CA HIS A 342 -8.65 4.07 -2.05
C HIS A 342 -7.67 4.23 -0.88
N PRO A 343 -8.06 4.87 0.25
CA PRO A 343 -7.12 5.27 1.31
C PRO A 343 -6.48 4.09 2.05
N VAL A 344 -7.09 2.90 2.03
CA VAL A 344 -6.51 1.68 2.64
C VAL A 344 -5.50 0.98 1.73
N TYR A 345 -5.77 0.86 0.42
CA TYR A 345 -5.02 -0.04 -0.48
C TYR A 345 -4.11 0.71 -1.46
N ASN A 346 -4.30 2.02 -1.59
CA ASN A 346 -3.63 2.87 -2.58
C ASN A 346 -3.69 2.36 -4.02
N ILE A 347 -4.90 2.01 -4.45
CA ILE A 347 -5.30 1.73 -5.84
C ILE A 347 -6.69 2.36 -6.03
N CYS A 348 -7.14 2.60 -7.26
CA CYS A 348 -8.45 3.23 -7.46
C CYS A 348 -9.60 2.40 -6.81
N PRO A 349 -10.59 3.06 -6.18
CA PRO A 349 -11.70 2.38 -5.51
C PRO A 349 -12.43 1.35 -6.39
N GLU A 350 -12.55 1.62 -7.68
CA GLU A 350 -13.16 0.72 -8.66
C GLU A 350 -12.38 -0.59 -8.78
N LYS A 351 -11.04 -0.54 -8.74
CA LYS A 351 -10.18 -1.73 -8.79
C LYS A 351 -10.27 -2.55 -7.51
N VAL A 352 -10.37 -1.88 -6.36
CA VAL A 352 -10.65 -2.57 -5.09
C VAL A 352 -11.98 -3.32 -5.19
N ALA A 353 -13.05 -2.65 -5.63
CA ALA A 353 -14.37 -3.24 -5.75
C ALA A 353 -14.39 -4.44 -6.72
N GLN A 354 -13.75 -4.31 -7.89
CA GLN A 354 -13.63 -5.39 -8.89
C GLN A 354 -12.85 -6.59 -8.35
N ALA A 355 -11.72 -6.36 -7.69
CA ALA A 355 -10.92 -7.44 -7.11
C ALA A 355 -11.68 -8.17 -6.01
N LEU A 356 -12.29 -7.44 -5.07
CA LEU A 356 -13.11 -8.03 -4.01
C LEU A 356 -14.27 -8.83 -4.62
N GLN A 357 -15.00 -8.28 -5.59
CA GLN A 357 -16.10 -8.97 -6.23
C GLN A 357 -15.66 -10.27 -6.92
N HIS A 358 -14.48 -10.29 -7.53
CA HIS A 358 -13.91 -11.48 -8.15
C HIS A 358 -13.54 -12.54 -7.09
N PHE A 359 -12.69 -12.19 -6.12
CA PHE A 359 -12.15 -13.15 -5.16
C PHE A 359 -13.18 -13.66 -4.13
N HIS A 360 -14.24 -12.90 -3.83
CA HIS A 360 -15.32 -13.35 -2.95
C HIS A 360 -16.22 -14.42 -3.60
N ARG A 361 -16.15 -14.62 -4.93
CA ARG A 361 -16.81 -15.74 -5.60
C ARG A 361 -16.06 -17.06 -5.40
N LEU A 362 -14.79 -17.00 -5.00
CA LEU A 362 -13.96 -18.16 -4.71
C LEU A 362 -14.02 -18.46 -3.21
N PRO A 363 -14.05 -19.74 -2.79
CA PRO A 363 -14.01 -20.08 -1.37
C PRO A 363 -12.68 -19.65 -0.75
N VAL A 364 -12.71 -19.37 0.55
CA VAL A 364 -11.47 -19.22 1.34
C VAL A 364 -10.74 -20.57 1.30
N PRO A 365 -9.44 -20.63 0.96
CA PRO A 365 -8.69 -21.89 0.94
C PRO A 365 -8.76 -22.62 2.27
N GLU A 366 -8.89 -23.96 2.22
CA GLU A 366 -8.92 -24.76 3.44
C GLU A 366 -7.60 -24.67 4.21
N ASP A 367 -7.69 -24.41 5.51
CA ASP A 367 -6.54 -24.39 6.40
C ASP A 367 -6.27 -25.80 6.94
N THR A 368 -5.55 -26.62 6.17
CA THR A 368 -5.23 -28.03 6.52
C THR A 368 -4.46 -28.17 7.84
N ARG A 369 -3.88 -27.09 8.38
CA ARG A 369 -3.25 -27.06 9.71
C ARG A 369 -4.25 -27.21 10.86
N GLN A 370 -5.54 -27.00 10.62
CA GLN A 370 -6.58 -27.05 11.66
C GLN A 370 -7.22 -28.43 11.85
N GLN A 371 -6.93 -29.40 10.97
CA GLN A 371 -7.52 -30.76 11.07
C GLN A 371 -6.85 -31.65 12.13
N GLY A 372 -5.76 -31.19 12.78
CA GLY A 372 -4.94 -32.01 13.70
C GLY A 372 -5.25 -31.90 15.20
N THR A 373 -6.26 -31.15 15.63
CA THR A 373 -6.52 -30.91 17.07
C THR A 373 -7.95 -31.22 17.49
N VAL A 374 -8.48 -32.40 17.17
CA VAL A 374 -9.63 -32.98 17.89
C VAL A 374 -9.56 -34.52 17.88
N GLU A 375 -8.76 -35.10 18.76
CA GLU A 375 -9.05 -36.43 19.33
C GLU A 375 -8.96 -36.32 20.86
N PRO A 376 -10.07 -36.43 21.60
CA PRO A 376 -9.99 -36.66 23.03
C PRO A 376 -9.57 -38.12 23.26
N GLU A 377 -8.39 -38.31 23.84
CA GLU A 377 -7.95 -39.60 24.39
C GLU A 377 -9.04 -40.14 25.33
N LYS A 378 -9.69 -41.24 24.93
CA LYS A 378 -10.53 -42.02 25.84
C LYS A 378 -9.62 -42.71 26.84
N GLN A 379 -9.48 -42.10 28.01
CA GLN A 379 -8.91 -42.75 29.19
C GLN A 379 -9.80 -43.94 29.56
N GLN A 380 -9.33 -45.16 29.25
CA GLN A 380 -9.91 -46.40 29.77
C GLN A 380 -9.61 -46.50 31.26
N ASP A 381 -10.62 -46.25 32.09
CA ASP A 381 -10.57 -46.50 33.53
C ASP A 381 -10.66 -48.02 33.76
N LEU A 382 -9.50 -48.67 33.87
CA LEU A 382 -9.35 -50.03 34.35
C LEU A 382 -9.30 -50.00 35.88
N ARG A 383 -10.48 -50.11 36.51
CA ARG A 383 -10.59 -50.57 37.91
C ARG A 383 -11.33 -51.90 37.96
N GLN A 384 -10.54 -52.98 37.91
CA GLN A 384 -10.86 -54.27 38.50
C GLN A 384 -9.82 -54.57 39.57
N LYS A 385 -10.21 -54.49 40.84
CA LYS A 385 -9.99 -55.46 41.94
C LYS A 385 -10.31 -54.82 43.29
#